data_AF-M0FIK2-F1
#
_entry.id   AF-M0FIK2-F1
#
_cell.length_a   1.000
_cell.length_b   1.000
_cell.length_c   1.000
_cell.angle_alpha   90.00
_cell.angle_beta   90.00
_cell.angle_gamma   90.00
#
_symmetry.space_group_name_H-M   'P 1'
#
loop_
_entity.id
_entity.type
_entity.pdbx_description
1 polymer ?
#
loop_
_entity_poly.entity_id
_entity_poly.type
_entity_poly.pdbx_seq_one_letter_code
_entity_poly.pdbx_strand_id
1 'polypeptide(L)'
;MRRFERKQNVFTNKDALGESYKPERIEERDDEISEYMDALQPVVDGWEPNNVFLYGNTGVGKTAVTEFLLEMLLEDVSQYDDVDLSVISINCKTLNSSYQVAVELVNELRPPGAEISSTGYPQQTVFKKLFQELDDVGGTVLIVLDEVDSIGDRDELLYELPRARSNGKLEDAKVGLIGISNDFKFHDQLDPRVQDTLCERELHFPPYQAPELQNILESRAEVAIAEDACEEGVLNLCAALAARDSGSARQALDLLRLAGEHAENKDDERITLDHVDIARQKLEQERVVEGMRELTENGHFALLAVVSKAAHDETPCRMRDLYQEYLRLCNSAGIDPLAQRSVHNHLSDLRMLGILSAEENRTGSRGNYYSYALDVPFSSAMEALSDVLALDSVLDEIRKTATQAEAA
;
A
#
# COMPACT_ATOMS: atom_id res chain seq x y z
N MET A 1 32.13 -31.20 -3.47
CA MET A 1 32.13 -29.99 -2.62
C MET A 1 30.73 -29.39 -2.72
N ARG A 2 30.04 -29.16 -1.60
CA ARG A 2 28.73 -28.50 -1.65
C ARG A 2 28.96 -27.03 -2.01
N ARG A 3 28.17 -26.51 -2.96
CA ARG A 3 28.25 -25.11 -3.41
C ARG A 3 27.32 -24.17 -2.65
N PHE A 4 26.41 -24.75 -1.86
CA PHE A 4 25.45 -24.06 -1.02
C PHE A 4 25.51 -24.67 0.37
N GLU A 5 25.71 -23.84 1.37
CA GLU A 5 25.72 -24.18 2.80
C GLU A 5 24.75 -23.25 3.52
N ARG A 6 24.13 -23.75 4.60
CA ARG A 6 23.24 -22.93 5.42
C ARG A 6 24.10 -21.97 6.24
N LYS A 7 23.88 -20.67 6.08
CA LYS A 7 24.31 -19.66 7.05
C LYS A 7 23.20 -19.58 8.10
N GLN A 8 23.57 -19.73 9.37
CA GLN A 8 22.64 -19.61 10.52
C GLN A 8 23.26 -18.73 11.61
N ASN A 9 24.12 -17.80 11.20
CA ASN A 9 24.88 -16.97 12.13
C ASN A 9 24.00 -15.83 12.68
N VAL A 10 23.04 -15.37 11.87
CA VAL A 10 22.16 -14.24 12.21
C VAL A 10 20.70 -14.67 12.30
N PHE A 11 20.19 -15.39 11.29
CA PHE A 11 18.77 -15.80 11.26
C PHE A 11 18.56 -17.27 11.64
N THR A 12 17.57 -17.51 12.49
CA THR A 12 16.96 -18.82 12.76
C THR A 12 15.74 -19.04 11.86
N ASN A 13 14.88 -18.03 11.74
CA ASN A 13 13.72 -18.02 10.84
C ASN A 13 13.48 -16.61 10.27
N LYS A 14 14.20 -16.28 9.19
CA LYS A 14 14.08 -14.97 8.54
C LYS A 14 12.64 -14.64 8.11
N ASP A 15 11.86 -15.63 7.71
CA ASP A 15 10.49 -15.44 7.22
C ASP A 15 9.56 -14.88 8.31
N ALA A 16 9.92 -15.01 9.60
CA ALA A 16 9.16 -14.42 10.70
C ALA A 16 9.20 -12.89 10.76
N LEU A 17 10.14 -12.26 10.05
CA LEU A 17 10.17 -10.80 9.83
C LEU A 17 9.45 -10.37 8.55
N GLY A 18 8.97 -11.33 7.75
CA GLY A 18 8.24 -11.06 6.51
C GLY A 18 6.76 -10.77 6.75
N GLU A 19 6.12 -10.18 5.75
CA GLU A 19 4.70 -9.84 5.78
C GLU A 19 3.77 -11.06 5.85
N SER A 20 4.19 -12.19 5.27
CA SER A 20 3.41 -13.42 5.25
C SER A 20 3.36 -14.14 6.60
N TYR A 21 4.16 -13.73 7.59
CA TYR A 21 4.16 -14.39 8.88
C TYR A 21 2.98 -13.93 9.73
N LYS A 22 2.13 -14.90 10.06
CA LYS A 22 1.02 -14.76 11.01
C LYS A 22 1.52 -15.09 12.42
N PRO A 23 1.55 -14.12 13.34
CA PRO A 23 1.95 -14.38 14.72
C PRO A 23 0.82 -15.08 15.47
N GLU A 24 1.15 -15.87 16.49
CA GLU A 24 0.16 -16.52 17.35
C GLU A 24 -0.65 -15.51 18.18
N ARG A 25 -0.08 -14.31 18.39
CA ARG A 25 -0.72 -13.19 19.07
C ARG A 25 -0.42 -11.88 18.35
N ILE A 26 -1.41 -11.00 18.29
CA ILE A 26 -1.22 -9.61 17.90
C ILE A 26 -0.85 -8.80 19.15
N GLU A 27 0.31 -8.14 19.13
CA GLU A 27 0.76 -7.27 20.21
C GLU A 27 0.28 -5.82 19.98
N GLU A 28 0.08 -5.06 21.07
CA GLU A 28 -0.19 -3.61 21.03
C GLU A 28 -1.46 -3.20 20.28
N ARG A 29 -2.44 -4.11 20.19
CA ARG A 29 -3.76 -3.89 19.60
C ARG A 29 -4.93 -4.44 20.43
N ASP A 30 -4.71 -4.62 21.73
CA ASP A 30 -5.73 -5.23 22.62
C ASP A 30 -7.04 -4.42 22.62
N ASP A 31 -6.97 -3.08 22.60
CA ASP A 31 -8.14 -2.19 22.59
C ASP A 31 -8.89 -2.26 21.24
N GLU A 32 -8.19 -2.16 20.11
CA GLU A 32 -8.80 -2.26 18.78
C GLU A 32 -9.39 -3.65 18.53
N ILE A 33 -8.72 -4.70 19.02
CA ILE A 33 -9.23 -6.08 18.98
C ILE A 33 -10.55 -6.17 19.74
N SER A 34 -10.63 -5.61 20.95
CA SER A 34 -11.86 -5.63 21.74
C SER A 34 -13.02 -4.92 21.04
N GLU A 35 -12.76 -3.73 20.48
CA GLU A 35 -13.79 -2.98 19.74
C GLU A 35 -14.27 -3.72 18.48
N TYR A 36 -13.35 -4.41 17.81
CA TYR A 36 -13.67 -5.16 16.60
C TYR A 36 -14.44 -6.44 16.92
N MET A 37 -14.10 -7.13 18.01
CA MET A 37 -14.89 -8.27 18.50
C MET A 37 -16.33 -7.84 18.81
N ASP A 38 -16.52 -6.70 19.49
CA ASP A 38 -17.86 -6.15 19.77
C ASP A 38 -18.62 -5.83 18.48
N ALA A 39 -17.94 -5.35 17.43
CA ALA A 39 -18.54 -5.08 16.14
C ALA A 39 -18.94 -6.35 15.37
N LEU A 40 -18.23 -7.47 15.56
CA LEU A 40 -18.50 -8.76 14.91
C LEU A 40 -19.47 -9.65 15.71
N GLN A 41 -19.73 -9.33 16.98
CA GLN A 41 -20.61 -10.09 17.88
C GLN A 41 -21.98 -10.48 17.27
N PRO A 42 -22.68 -9.64 16.46
CA PRO A 42 -23.95 -10.02 15.86
C PRO A 42 -23.89 -11.28 14.98
N VAL A 43 -22.73 -11.59 14.40
CA VAL A 43 -22.53 -12.81 13.60
C VAL A 43 -22.66 -14.05 14.48
N VAL A 44 -21.98 -14.06 15.62
CA VAL A 44 -22.03 -15.15 16.60
C VAL A 44 -23.44 -15.31 17.17
N ASP A 45 -24.13 -14.19 17.39
CA ASP A 45 -25.50 -14.17 17.90
C ASP A 45 -26.56 -14.58 16.84
N GLY A 46 -26.15 -14.87 15.59
CA GLY A 46 -27.02 -15.28 14.49
C GLY A 46 -27.85 -14.14 13.86
N TRP A 47 -27.53 -12.89 14.16
CA TRP A 47 -28.19 -11.71 13.58
C TRP A 47 -27.57 -11.31 12.23
N GLU A 48 -28.04 -10.20 11.65
CA GLU A 48 -27.35 -9.60 10.51
C GLU A 48 -26.01 -9.02 10.97
N PRO A 49 -24.92 -9.22 10.21
CA PRO A 49 -23.63 -8.64 10.52
C PRO A 49 -23.67 -7.11 10.40
N ASN A 50 -22.95 -6.41 11.28
CA ASN A 50 -22.67 -4.99 11.08
C ASN A 50 -21.72 -4.81 9.88
N ASN A 51 -21.82 -3.68 9.20
CA ASN A 51 -20.74 -3.25 8.31
C ASN A 51 -19.64 -2.56 9.11
N VAL A 52 -18.39 -2.94 8.87
CA VAL A 52 -17.23 -2.46 9.61
C VAL A 52 -16.27 -1.76 8.65
N PHE A 53 -15.85 -0.55 9.00
CA PHE A 53 -14.88 0.21 8.26
C PHE A 53 -13.65 0.49 9.12
N LEU A 54 -12.50 -0.05 8.69
CA LEU A 54 -11.20 0.12 9.33
C LEU A 54 -10.39 1.16 8.56
N TYR A 55 -9.84 2.14 9.26
CA TYR A 55 -8.95 3.13 8.67
C TYR A 55 -7.74 3.42 9.54
N GLY A 56 -6.66 3.83 8.89
CA GLY A 56 -5.38 4.13 9.53
C GLY A 56 -4.25 4.09 8.52
N ASN A 57 -3.05 4.52 8.90
CA ASN A 57 -1.89 4.45 8.00
C ASN A 57 -1.55 3.00 7.58
N THR A 58 -0.74 2.84 6.54
CA THR A 58 -0.25 1.52 6.13
C THR A 58 0.67 0.89 7.20
N GLY A 59 0.57 -0.42 7.41
CA GLY A 59 1.41 -1.17 8.35
C GLY A 59 1.12 -0.94 9.84
N VAL A 60 -0.05 -0.40 10.19
CA VAL A 60 -0.53 -0.26 11.59
C VAL A 60 -1.28 -1.50 12.12
N GLY A 61 -1.38 -2.57 11.33
CA GLY A 61 -1.95 -3.85 11.77
C GLY A 61 -3.38 -4.18 11.32
N LYS A 62 -4.05 -3.31 10.53
CA LYS A 62 -5.46 -3.52 10.11
C LYS A 62 -5.72 -4.92 9.51
N THR A 63 -5.05 -5.26 8.41
CA THR A 63 -5.20 -6.55 7.73
C THR A 63 -4.84 -7.73 8.64
N ALA A 64 -3.75 -7.62 9.41
CA ALA A 64 -3.31 -8.68 10.32
C ALA A 64 -4.33 -8.94 11.45
N VAL A 65 -4.92 -7.88 12.01
CA VAL A 65 -5.97 -8.00 13.04
C VAL A 65 -7.26 -8.55 12.44
N THR A 66 -7.67 -8.08 11.26
CA THR A 66 -8.85 -8.61 10.56
C THR A 66 -8.71 -10.10 10.27
N GLU A 67 -7.58 -10.54 9.70
CA GLU A 67 -7.36 -11.96 9.44
C GLU A 67 -7.36 -12.79 10.73
N PHE A 68 -6.64 -12.34 11.76
CA PHE A 68 -6.58 -13.02 13.06
C PHE A 68 -7.98 -13.18 13.68
N LEU A 69 -8.78 -12.11 13.69
CA LEU A 69 -10.12 -12.14 14.27
C LEU A 69 -11.10 -12.98 13.44
N LEU A 70 -11.00 -12.98 12.12
CA LEU A 70 -11.87 -13.79 11.28
C LEU A 70 -11.54 -15.29 11.37
N GLU A 71 -10.26 -15.64 11.53
CA GLU A 71 -9.85 -17.01 11.84
C GLU A 71 -10.45 -17.46 13.18
N MET A 72 -10.32 -16.65 14.24
CA MET A 72 -10.96 -16.92 15.54
C MET A 72 -12.48 -17.00 15.45
N LEU A 73 -13.12 -16.08 14.71
CA LEU A 73 -14.57 -16.04 14.53
C LEU A 73 -15.08 -17.32 13.85
N LEU A 74 -14.39 -17.81 12.82
CA LEU A 74 -14.73 -19.06 12.15
C LEU A 74 -14.59 -20.26 13.10
N GLU A 75 -13.55 -20.29 13.92
CA GLU A 75 -13.37 -21.33 14.94
C GLU A 75 -14.50 -21.31 15.98
N ASP A 76 -14.86 -20.14 16.50
CA ASP A 76 -15.92 -19.99 17.50
C ASP A 76 -17.30 -20.32 16.92
N VAL A 77 -17.61 -19.82 15.71
CA VAL A 77 -18.88 -20.10 15.02
C VAL A 77 -19.06 -21.58 14.74
N SER A 78 -17.98 -22.33 14.49
CA SER A 78 -18.06 -23.79 14.27
C SER A 78 -18.63 -24.59 15.45
N GLN A 79 -18.73 -23.97 16.64
CA GLN A 79 -19.35 -24.56 17.82
C GLN A 79 -20.87 -24.37 17.89
N TYR A 80 -21.46 -23.58 16.99
CA TYR A 80 -22.88 -23.26 16.94
C TYR A 80 -23.54 -23.90 15.71
N ASP A 81 -24.60 -24.68 15.92
CA ASP A 81 -25.30 -25.38 14.82
C ASP A 81 -26.26 -24.47 14.03
N ASP A 82 -26.54 -23.26 14.52
CA ASP A 82 -27.52 -22.32 13.97
C ASP A 82 -26.90 -21.15 13.18
N VAL A 83 -25.58 -21.10 13.08
CA VAL A 83 -24.84 -20.08 12.33
C VAL A 83 -23.96 -20.75 11.28
N ASP A 84 -24.25 -20.46 10.01
CA ASP A 84 -23.37 -20.78 8.89
C ASP A 84 -22.66 -19.51 8.45
N LEU A 85 -21.31 -19.50 8.50
CA LEU A 85 -20.48 -18.34 8.21
C LEU A 85 -19.50 -18.65 7.08
N SER A 86 -19.57 -17.85 6.03
CA SER A 86 -18.58 -17.81 4.95
C SER A 86 -17.82 -16.49 4.97
N VAL A 87 -16.50 -16.54 4.84
CA VAL A 87 -15.64 -15.34 4.78
C VAL A 87 -14.93 -15.32 3.43
N ILE A 88 -15.00 -14.19 2.75
CA ILE A 88 -14.34 -13.97 1.45
C ILE A 88 -13.49 -12.71 1.59
N SER A 89 -12.21 -12.79 1.23
CA SER A 89 -11.29 -11.66 1.32
C SER A 89 -10.68 -11.34 -0.04
N ILE A 90 -10.70 -10.05 -0.42
CA ILE A 90 -10.12 -9.56 -1.67
C ILE A 90 -9.29 -8.32 -1.39
N ASN A 91 -8.06 -8.33 -1.90
CA ASN A 91 -7.22 -7.14 -1.95
C ASN A 91 -7.56 -6.30 -3.19
N CYS A 92 -7.97 -5.06 -2.99
CA CYS A 92 -8.44 -4.16 -4.03
C CYS A 92 -7.35 -3.31 -4.68
N LYS A 93 -6.08 -3.45 -4.30
CA LYS A 93 -4.96 -2.62 -4.81
C LYS A 93 -4.88 -2.55 -6.33
N THR A 94 -5.20 -3.65 -7.00
CA THR A 94 -5.16 -3.75 -8.47
C THR A 94 -6.54 -3.56 -9.13
N LEU A 95 -7.58 -3.30 -8.33
CA LEU A 95 -8.98 -3.24 -8.75
C LEU A 95 -9.47 -1.78 -8.70
N ASN A 96 -9.41 -1.12 -9.85
CA ASN A 96 -9.68 0.31 -10.00
C ASN A 96 -11.18 0.64 -10.22
N SER A 97 -12.10 -0.29 -9.92
CA SER A 97 -13.54 -0.05 -10.06
C SER A 97 -14.38 -1.11 -9.35
N SER A 98 -15.58 -0.70 -8.91
CA SER A 98 -16.62 -1.62 -8.39
C SER A 98 -16.93 -2.79 -9.31
N TYR A 99 -16.81 -2.60 -10.63
CA TYR A 99 -17.00 -3.68 -11.61
C TYR A 99 -15.93 -4.77 -11.47
N GLN A 100 -14.66 -4.38 -11.34
CA GLN A 100 -13.55 -5.33 -11.20
C GLN A 100 -13.63 -6.09 -9.88
N VAL A 101 -13.97 -5.41 -8.79
CA VAL A 101 -14.23 -6.06 -7.49
C VAL A 101 -15.37 -7.07 -7.59
N ALA A 102 -16.48 -6.71 -8.24
CA ALA A 102 -17.59 -7.64 -8.41
C ALA A 102 -17.24 -8.86 -9.28
N VAL A 103 -16.40 -8.68 -10.32
CA VAL A 103 -15.89 -9.81 -11.11
C VAL A 103 -15.05 -10.73 -10.24
N GLU A 104 -14.14 -10.17 -9.44
CA GLU A 104 -13.25 -10.94 -8.59
C GLU A 104 -14.03 -11.73 -7.53
N LEU A 105 -15.01 -11.09 -6.86
CA LEU A 105 -15.91 -11.77 -5.92
C LEU A 105 -16.68 -12.92 -6.58
N VAL A 106 -17.20 -12.71 -7.80
CA VAL A 106 -17.90 -13.79 -8.54
C VAL A 106 -16.95 -14.94 -8.84
N ASN A 107 -15.71 -14.66 -9.21
CA ASN A 107 -14.73 -15.68 -9.55
C ASN A 107 -14.26 -16.45 -8.31
N GLU A 108 -14.13 -15.78 -7.16
CA GLU A 108 -13.76 -16.41 -5.89
C GLU A 108 -14.88 -17.32 -5.35
N LEU A 109 -16.14 -16.91 -5.53
CA LEU A 109 -17.32 -17.70 -5.15
C LEU A 109 -17.54 -18.92 -6.05
N ARG A 110 -16.98 -18.91 -7.26
CA ARG A 110 -17.22 -19.96 -8.26
C ARG A 110 -16.16 -21.05 -8.21
N PRO A 111 -16.53 -22.29 -8.56
CA PRO A 111 -15.55 -23.35 -8.67
C PRO A 111 -14.55 -23.07 -9.81
N PRO A 112 -13.29 -23.57 -9.70
CA PRO A 112 -12.29 -23.42 -10.74
C PRO A 112 -12.78 -23.89 -12.11
N GLY A 113 -12.59 -23.07 -13.14
CA GLY A 113 -13.07 -23.29 -14.51
C GLY A 113 -14.46 -22.72 -14.84
N ALA A 114 -15.15 -22.11 -13.87
CA ALA A 114 -16.42 -21.41 -14.07
C ALA A 114 -16.29 -19.88 -14.00
N GLU A 115 -15.06 -19.36 -14.06
CA GLU A 115 -14.75 -17.94 -13.94
C GLU A 115 -15.39 -17.15 -15.09
N ILE A 116 -15.82 -15.93 -14.78
CA ILE A 116 -16.19 -14.95 -15.80
C ILE A 116 -14.96 -14.16 -16.24
N SER A 117 -14.95 -13.80 -17.51
CA SER A 117 -13.96 -12.89 -18.08
C SER A 117 -13.97 -11.56 -17.33
N SER A 118 -12.77 -10.98 -17.12
CA SER A 118 -12.57 -9.65 -16.56
C SER A 118 -13.21 -8.54 -17.37
N THR A 119 -13.64 -8.79 -18.62
CA THR A 119 -14.36 -7.84 -19.46
C THR A 119 -15.45 -8.53 -20.29
N GLY A 120 -16.37 -7.73 -20.84
CA GLY A 120 -17.37 -8.20 -21.81
C GLY A 120 -18.78 -8.38 -21.27
N TYR A 121 -18.99 -8.19 -19.96
CA TYR A 121 -20.33 -8.19 -19.36
C TYR A 121 -20.78 -6.76 -19.02
N PRO A 122 -22.07 -6.43 -19.22
CA PRO A 122 -22.64 -5.24 -18.62
C PRO A 122 -22.54 -5.33 -17.09
N GLN A 123 -22.17 -4.23 -16.42
CA GLN A 123 -21.95 -4.21 -14.97
C GLN A 123 -23.11 -4.81 -14.15
N GLN A 124 -24.35 -4.44 -14.48
CA GLN A 124 -25.54 -4.97 -13.82
C GLN A 124 -25.70 -6.49 -13.98
N THR A 125 -25.14 -7.08 -15.04
CA THR A 125 -25.12 -8.54 -15.21
C THR A 125 -24.14 -9.20 -14.24
N VAL A 126 -22.97 -8.58 -14.03
CA VAL A 126 -21.98 -9.07 -13.06
C VAL A 126 -22.53 -8.94 -11.64
N PHE A 127 -23.14 -7.81 -11.29
CA PHE A 127 -23.74 -7.62 -9.97
C PHE A 127 -24.86 -8.62 -9.71
N LYS A 128 -25.72 -8.87 -10.70
CA LYS A 128 -26.75 -9.91 -10.58
C LYS A 128 -26.15 -11.31 -10.37
N LYS A 129 -25.06 -11.63 -11.05
CA LYS A 129 -24.33 -12.89 -10.81
C LYS A 129 -23.80 -12.93 -9.38
N LEU A 130 -23.12 -11.88 -8.93
CA LEU A 130 -22.59 -11.79 -7.57
C LEU A 130 -23.67 -12.05 -6.52
N PHE A 131 -24.80 -11.34 -6.58
CA PHE A 131 -25.87 -11.55 -5.61
C PHE A 131 -26.45 -12.96 -5.68
N GLN A 132 -26.52 -13.56 -6.87
CA GLN A 132 -26.95 -14.96 -6.99
C GLN A 132 -25.95 -15.92 -6.34
N GLU A 133 -24.64 -15.77 -6.59
CA GLU A 133 -23.64 -16.63 -5.95
C GLU A 133 -23.63 -16.45 -4.42
N LEU A 134 -23.83 -15.23 -3.91
CA LEU A 134 -23.93 -14.96 -2.47
C LEU A 134 -25.17 -15.61 -1.84
N ASP A 135 -26.31 -15.56 -2.53
CA ASP A 135 -27.56 -16.20 -2.05
C ASP A 135 -27.48 -17.73 -2.13
N ASP A 136 -26.79 -18.26 -3.15
CA ASP A 136 -26.51 -19.70 -3.30
C ASP A 136 -25.58 -20.24 -2.18
N VAL A 137 -24.65 -19.42 -1.68
CA VAL A 137 -23.88 -19.73 -0.46
C VAL A 137 -24.79 -19.75 0.76
N GLY A 138 -25.69 -18.77 0.88
CA GLY A 138 -26.64 -18.66 2.00
C GLY A 138 -25.96 -18.28 3.33
N GLY A 139 -26.69 -18.42 4.43
CA GLY A 139 -26.17 -18.15 5.77
C GLY A 139 -25.72 -16.70 5.96
N THR A 140 -24.62 -16.51 6.69
CA THR A 140 -23.95 -15.22 6.88
C THR A 140 -22.68 -15.20 6.01
N VAL A 141 -22.52 -14.16 5.20
CA VAL A 141 -21.35 -13.99 4.34
C VAL A 141 -20.65 -12.68 4.70
N LEU A 142 -19.43 -12.77 5.22
CA LEU A 142 -18.56 -11.61 5.45
C LEU A 142 -17.63 -11.41 4.25
N ILE A 143 -17.67 -10.22 3.68
CA ILE A 143 -16.81 -9.82 2.57
C ILE A 143 -15.79 -8.81 3.11
N VAL A 144 -14.51 -9.18 3.08
CA VAL A 144 -13.39 -8.29 3.38
C VAL A 144 -12.89 -7.68 2.08
N LEU A 145 -12.92 -6.36 2.00
CA LEU A 145 -12.30 -5.60 0.94
C LEU A 145 -11.10 -4.87 1.57
N ASP A 146 -9.88 -5.31 1.24
CA ASP A 146 -8.66 -4.66 1.70
C ASP A 146 -8.19 -3.61 0.68
N GLU A 147 -7.60 -2.52 1.14
CA GLU A 147 -7.21 -1.35 0.33
C GLU A 147 -8.35 -0.78 -0.53
N VAL A 148 -9.54 -0.61 0.07
CA VAL A 148 -10.77 -0.17 -0.62
C VAL A 148 -10.65 1.20 -1.28
N ASP A 149 -9.70 2.03 -0.84
CA ASP A 149 -9.38 3.31 -1.45
C ASP A 149 -8.96 3.21 -2.92
N SER A 150 -8.54 2.02 -3.37
CA SER A 150 -8.16 1.76 -4.76
C SER A 150 -9.37 1.67 -5.72
N ILE A 151 -10.58 1.43 -5.22
CA ILE A 151 -11.80 1.25 -6.05
C ILE A 151 -12.19 2.54 -6.80
N GLY A 152 -11.70 3.70 -6.34
CA GLY A 152 -11.92 5.03 -6.92
C GLY A 152 -13.34 5.55 -6.74
N ASP A 153 -13.67 6.67 -7.41
CA ASP A 153 -14.96 7.40 -7.27
C ASP A 153 -16.21 6.63 -7.74
N ARG A 154 -16.06 5.40 -8.24
CA ARG A 154 -17.17 4.55 -8.73
C ARG A 154 -17.39 3.40 -7.78
N ASP A 155 -17.98 3.74 -6.64
CA ASP A 155 -18.23 2.92 -5.47
C ASP A 155 -19.63 2.27 -5.43
N GLU A 156 -20.30 2.14 -6.59
CA GLU A 156 -21.66 1.58 -6.68
C GLU A 156 -21.81 0.22 -5.96
N LEU A 157 -20.77 -0.62 -5.98
CA LEU A 157 -20.80 -1.91 -5.27
C LEU A 157 -20.81 -1.73 -3.74
N LEU A 158 -20.05 -0.77 -3.21
CA LEU A 158 -20.00 -0.46 -1.77
C LEU A 158 -21.35 0.06 -1.26
N TYR A 159 -22.15 0.67 -2.13
CA TYR A 159 -23.54 1.04 -1.83
C TYR A 159 -24.50 -0.16 -1.92
N GLU A 160 -24.36 -0.98 -2.97
CA GLU A 160 -25.34 -2.02 -3.27
C GLU A 160 -25.21 -3.26 -2.38
N LEU A 161 -23.99 -3.66 -1.97
CA LEU A 161 -23.76 -4.85 -1.13
C LEU A 161 -24.45 -4.74 0.24
N PRO A 162 -24.24 -3.69 1.05
CA PRO A 162 -24.91 -3.55 2.34
C PRO A 162 -26.44 -3.52 2.26
N ARG A 163 -26.99 -3.06 1.12
CA ARG A 163 -28.44 -2.93 0.90
C ARG A 163 -29.03 -4.08 0.09
N ALA A 164 -28.25 -5.09 -0.26
CA ALA A 164 -28.66 -6.13 -1.19
C ALA A 164 -29.92 -6.85 -0.69
N ARG A 165 -29.94 -7.22 0.60
CA ARG A 165 -31.10 -7.85 1.24
C ARG A 165 -32.30 -6.92 1.33
N SER A 166 -32.13 -5.68 1.80
CA SER A 166 -33.24 -4.71 1.91
C SER A 166 -33.86 -4.35 0.56
N ASN A 167 -33.07 -4.44 -0.53
CA ASN A 167 -33.52 -4.19 -1.89
C ASN A 167 -34.10 -5.44 -2.58
N GLY A 168 -34.22 -6.57 -1.87
CA GLY A 168 -34.74 -7.83 -2.41
C GLY A 168 -33.84 -8.47 -3.46
N LYS A 169 -32.52 -8.23 -3.39
CA LYS A 169 -31.51 -8.88 -4.24
C LYS A 169 -30.97 -10.17 -3.62
N LEU A 170 -31.13 -10.34 -2.31
CA LEU A 170 -30.82 -11.54 -1.54
C LEU A 170 -32.08 -11.95 -0.78
N GLU A 171 -32.40 -13.23 -0.78
CA GLU A 171 -33.55 -13.78 -0.05
C GLU A 171 -33.10 -14.37 1.29
N ASP A 172 -32.05 -15.18 1.26
CA ASP A 172 -31.60 -15.98 2.40
C ASP A 172 -30.28 -15.47 3.00
N ALA A 173 -29.33 -15.02 2.18
CA ALA A 173 -28.00 -14.62 2.66
C ALA A 173 -28.00 -13.28 3.42
N LYS A 174 -27.25 -13.25 4.53
CA LYS A 174 -26.95 -12.04 5.32
C LYS A 174 -25.52 -11.60 5.02
N VAL A 175 -25.37 -10.51 4.29
CA VAL A 175 -24.04 -10.03 3.87
C VAL A 175 -23.56 -8.92 4.79
N GLY A 176 -22.34 -9.06 5.30
CA GLY A 176 -21.62 -8.03 6.04
C GLY A 176 -20.37 -7.60 5.29
N LEU A 177 -20.07 -6.31 5.31
CA LEU A 177 -18.93 -5.75 4.61
C LEU A 177 -17.87 -5.27 5.62
N ILE A 178 -16.63 -5.68 5.41
CA ILE A 178 -15.46 -5.18 6.14
C ILE A 178 -14.59 -4.43 5.12
N GLY A 179 -14.59 -3.10 5.19
CA GLY A 179 -13.74 -2.26 4.35
C GLY A 179 -12.50 -1.83 5.10
N ILE A 180 -11.31 -2.03 4.53
CA ILE A 180 -10.03 -1.58 5.10
C ILE A 180 -9.42 -0.53 4.18
N SER A 181 -9.14 0.67 4.70
CA SER A 181 -8.50 1.74 3.94
C SER A 181 -7.22 2.25 4.59
N ASN A 182 -6.26 2.63 3.74
CA ASN A 182 -5.04 3.33 4.14
C ASN A 182 -5.17 4.87 4.13
N ASP A 183 -6.26 5.41 3.59
CA ASP A 183 -6.50 6.86 3.50
C ASP A 183 -7.54 7.31 4.54
N PHE A 184 -7.09 8.15 5.48
CA PHE A 184 -7.95 8.80 6.48
C PHE A 184 -9.06 9.65 5.87
N LYS A 185 -8.86 10.16 4.65
CA LYS A 185 -9.84 10.98 3.94
C LYS A 185 -10.74 10.15 3.05
N PHE A 186 -10.54 8.84 2.94
CA PHE A 186 -11.37 8.00 2.11
C PHE A 186 -12.83 8.08 2.56
N HIS A 187 -13.07 8.05 3.87
CA HIS A 187 -14.38 8.28 4.45
C HIS A 187 -15.03 9.54 3.86
N ASP A 188 -14.36 10.70 3.91
CA ASP A 188 -14.89 11.98 3.42
C ASP A 188 -15.07 12.06 1.90
N GLN A 189 -14.45 11.16 1.15
CA GLN A 189 -14.54 11.09 -0.32
C GLN A 189 -15.70 10.20 -0.80
N LEU A 190 -16.18 9.28 0.04
CA LEU A 190 -17.31 8.42 -0.27
C LEU A 190 -18.60 9.22 -0.45
N ASP A 191 -19.51 8.73 -1.30
CA ASP A 191 -20.87 9.27 -1.37
C ASP A 191 -21.52 9.16 0.02
N PRO A 192 -22.24 10.18 0.53
CA PRO A 192 -22.86 10.13 1.85
C PRO A 192 -23.75 8.90 2.08
N ARG A 193 -24.34 8.35 1.01
CA ARG A 193 -25.17 7.16 1.09
C ARG A 193 -24.37 5.88 1.33
N VAL A 194 -23.10 5.86 0.90
CA VAL A 194 -22.14 4.77 1.12
C VAL A 194 -21.56 4.88 2.53
N GLN A 195 -21.23 6.09 2.98
CA GLN A 195 -20.80 6.34 4.36
C GLN A 195 -21.83 5.79 5.35
N ASP A 196 -23.10 6.17 5.20
CA ASP A 196 -24.20 5.71 6.07
C ASP A 196 -24.37 4.17 6.13
N THR A 197 -23.90 3.44 5.11
CA THR A 197 -24.01 1.98 5.06
C THR A 197 -22.74 1.25 5.43
N LEU A 198 -21.62 1.60 4.81
CA LEU A 198 -20.33 0.93 4.97
C LEU A 198 -19.72 1.24 6.35
N CYS A 199 -19.92 2.47 6.84
CA CYS A 199 -19.31 2.98 8.06
C CYS A 199 -20.26 2.88 9.25
N GLU A 200 -21.04 1.80 9.33
CA GLU A 200 -21.93 1.54 10.48
C GLU A 200 -21.12 1.39 11.78
N ARG A 201 -19.99 0.68 11.71
CA ARG A 201 -18.97 0.61 12.76
C ARG A 201 -17.63 1.07 12.21
N GLU A 202 -17.10 2.14 12.77
CA GLU A 202 -15.80 2.69 12.38
C GLU A 202 -14.74 2.36 13.42
N LEU A 203 -13.63 1.77 12.98
CA LEU A 203 -12.49 1.46 13.82
C LEU A 203 -11.24 2.17 13.32
N HIS A 204 -10.67 2.99 14.18
CA HIS A 204 -9.45 3.73 13.90
C HIS A 204 -8.23 2.97 14.43
N PHE A 205 -7.27 2.69 13.55
CA PHE A 205 -5.98 2.11 13.92
C PHE A 205 -4.90 3.19 13.94
N PRO A 206 -4.50 3.68 15.13
CA PRO A 206 -3.49 4.73 15.24
C PRO A 206 -2.09 4.21 14.87
N PRO A 207 -1.18 5.08 14.39
CA PRO A 207 0.22 4.73 14.23
C PRO A 207 0.86 4.28 15.54
N TYR A 208 1.72 3.26 15.47
CA TYR A 208 2.41 2.75 16.65
C TYR A 208 3.42 3.77 17.19
N GLN A 209 3.54 3.80 18.51
CA GLN A 209 4.60 4.50 19.24
C GLN A 209 5.88 3.66 19.30
N ALA A 210 7.01 4.31 19.58
CA ALA A 210 8.29 3.61 19.65
C ALA A 210 8.32 2.44 20.67
N PRO A 211 7.75 2.55 21.88
CA PRO A 211 7.70 1.41 22.80
C PRO A 211 6.85 0.23 22.27
N GLU A 212 5.74 0.53 21.59
CA GLU A 212 4.86 -0.49 21.01
C GLU A 212 5.58 -1.25 19.89
N LEU A 213 6.26 -0.52 19.00
CA LEU A 213 7.09 -1.12 17.94
C LEU A 213 8.25 -1.94 18.50
N GLN A 214 8.83 -1.52 19.63
CA GLN A 214 9.88 -2.28 20.29
C GLN A 214 9.35 -3.65 20.77
N ASN A 215 8.20 -3.69 21.43
CA ASN A 215 7.59 -4.94 21.90
C ASN A 215 7.26 -5.88 20.72
N ILE A 216 6.73 -5.34 19.62
CA ILE A 216 6.49 -6.11 18.39
C ILE A 216 7.79 -6.68 17.83
N LEU A 217 8.85 -5.86 17.76
CA LEU A 217 10.16 -6.30 17.26
C LEU A 217 10.80 -7.36 18.16
N GLU A 218 10.68 -7.24 19.48
CA GLU A 218 11.18 -8.23 20.44
C GLU A 218 10.52 -9.59 20.21
N SER A 219 9.18 -9.64 20.18
CA SER A 219 8.42 -10.85 19.91
C SER A 219 8.80 -11.51 18.58
N ARG A 220 8.98 -10.72 17.53
CA ARG A 220 9.41 -11.23 16.21
C ARG A 220 10.88 -11.65 16.17
N ALA A 221 11.76 -10.94 16.88
CA ALA A 221 13.18 -11.25 16.95
C ALA A 221 13.45 -12.58 17.66
N GLU A 222 12.67 -12.93 18.70
CA GLU A 222 12.78 -14.21 19.40
C GLU A 222 12.61 -15.41 18.47
N VAL A 223 11.73 -15.28 17.48
CA VAL A 223 11.50 -16.33 16.48
C VAL A 223 12.52 -16.25 15.34
N ALA A 224 12.87 -15.04 14.91
CA ALA A 224 13.59 -14.82 13.67
C ALA A 224 15.12 -14.83 13.78
N ILE A 225 15.66 -14.36 14.90
CA ILE A 225 17.08 -14.05 15.08
C ILE A 225 17.70 -15.08 16.03
N ALA A 226 18.93 -15.49 15.72
CA ALA A 226 19.69 -16.38 16.59
C ALA A 226 20.00 -15.72 17.94
N GLU A 227 20.10 -16.52 18.99
CA GLU A 227 20.49 -16.04 20.32
C GLU A 227 21.83 -15.29 20.25
N ASP A 228 21.92 -14.15 20.94
CA ASP A 228 23.07 -13.24 20.93
C ASP A 228 23.48 -12.66 19.57
N ALA A 229 22.70 -12.86 18.50
CA ALA A 229 22.99 -12.34 17.16
C ALA A 229 22.47 -10.91 16.93
N CYS A 230 21.91 -10.26 17.95
CA CYS A 230 21.42 -8.88 17.90
C CYS A 230 22.08 -8.05 19.00
N GLU A 231 22.73 -6.95 18.64
CA GLU A 231 23.32 -6.02 19.61
C GLU A 231 22.23 -5.27 20.40
N GLU A 232 22.54 -4.95 21.66
CA GLU A 232 21.67 -4.13 22.51
C GLU A 232 21.37 -2.77 21.84
N GLY A 233 20.09 -2.39 21.81
CA GLY A 233 19.64 -1.13 21.22
C GLY A 233 19.33 -1.16 19.73
N VAL A 234 19.63 -2.26 19.00
CA VAL A 234 19.24 -2.41 17.59
C VAL A 234 17.72 -2.34 17.42
N LEU A 235 16.97 -3.11 18.22
CA LEU A 235 15.51 -3.10 18.18
C LEU A 235 14.95 -1.71 18.52
N ASN A 236 15.52 -1.04 19.52
CA ASN A 236 15.14 0.32 19.91
C ASN A 236 15.38 1.33 18.77
N LEU A 237 16.49 1.19 18.05
CA LEU A 237 16.79 2.06 16.92
C LEU A 237 15.80 1.82 15.77
N CYS A 238 15.53 0.57 15.40
CA CYS A 238 14.53 0.24 14.39
C CYS A 238 13.15 0.79 14.76
N ALA A 239 12.71 0.59 16.00
CA ALA A 239 11.45 1.11 16.53
C ALA A 239 11.39 2.64 16.49
N ALA A 240 12.44 3.32 16.95
CA ALA A 240 12.49 4.78 16.98
C ALA A 240 12.47 5.39 15.57
N LEU A 241 13.18 4.79 14.61
CA LEU A 241 13.18 5.23 13.21
C LEU A 241 11.78 5.06 12.59
N ALA A 242 11.17 3.89 12.74
CA ALA A 242 9.84 3.62 12.19
C ALA A 242 8.75 4.49 12.84
N ALA A 243 8.78 4.68 14.17
CA ALA A 243 7.84 5.54 14.89
C ALA A 243 7.95 7.01 14.47
N ARG A 244 9.18 7.50 14.25
CA ARG A 244 9.42 8.89 13.81
C ARG A 244 8.88 9.13 12.40
N ASP A 245 9.02 8.14 11.52
CA ASP A 245 8.71 8.29 10.11
C ASP A 245 7.22 8.04 9.81
N SER A 246 6.65 6.93 10.31
CA SER A 246 5.28 6.51 9.94
C SER A 246 4.47 5.83 11.06
N GLY A 247 5.12 5.31 12.11
CA GLY A 247 4.48 4.45 13.10
C GLY A 247 4.07 3.08 12.53
N SER A 248 4.77 2.59 11.51
CA SER A 248 4.49 1.32 10.82
C SER A 248 5.31 0.16 11.37
N ALA A 249 4.64 -0.92 11.77
CA ALA A 249 5.30 -2.16 12.18
C ALA A 249 6.02 -2.84 11.01
N ARG A 250 5.45 -2.76 9.79
CA ARG A 250 6.08 -3.24 8.56
C ARG A 250 7.45 -2.58 8.35
N GLN A 251 7.51 -1.26 8.45
CA GLN A 251 8.78 -0.52 8.31
C GLN A 251 9.80 -0.94 9.38
N ALA A 252 9.37 -1.11 10.63
CA ALA A 252 10.23 -1.55 11.72
C ALA A 252 10.83 -2.95 11.45
N LEU A 253 9.99 -3.89 11.02
CA LEU A 253 10.40 -5.27 10.71
C LEU A 253 11.31 -5.33 9.48
N ASP A 254 11.04 -4.54 8.45
CA ASP A 254 11.90 -4.46 7.27
C ASP A 254 13.27 -3.86 7.59
N LEU A 255 13.35 -2.85 8.45
CA LEU A 255 14.63 -2.31 8.94
C LEU A 255 15.45 -3.41 9.62
N LEU A 256 14.84 -4.17 10.53
CA LEU A 256 15.51 -5.25 11.23
C LEU A 256 15.94 -6.38 10.28
N ARG A 257 15.05 -6.79 9.37
CA ARG A 257 15.30 -7.84 8.38
C ARG A 257 16.46 -7.45 7.47
N LEU A 258 16.45 -6.25 6.91
CA LEU A 258 17.51 -5.77 6.03
C LEU A 258 18.83 -5.59 6.79
N ALA A 259 18.79 -5.11 8.03
CA ALA A 259 19.99 -5.01 8.86
C ALA A 259 20.62 -6.40 9.09
N GLY A 260 19.81 -7.42 9.38
CA GLY A 260 20.28 -8.80 9.51
C GLY A 260 20.78 -9.39 8.20
N GLU A 261 20.13 -9.11 7.07
CA GLU A 261 20.63 -9.51 5.74
C GLU A 261 22.01 -8.89 5.46
N HIS A 262 22.21 -7.63 5.83
CA HIS A 262 23.50 -6.97 5.66
C HIS A 262 24.60 -7.59 6.54
N ALA A 263 24.30 -7.90 7.80
CA ALA A 263 25.22 -8.60 8.68
C ALA A 263 25.61 -9.97 8.13
N GLU A 264 24.63 -10.78 7.71
CA GLU A 264 24.87 -12.13 7.16
C GLU A 264 25.66 -12.09 5.83
N ASN A 265 25.42 -11.09 4.99
CA ASN A 265 26.17 -10.89 3.75
C ASN A 265 27.64 -10.51 3.97
N LYS A 266 27.94 -9.85 5.10
CA LYS A 266 29.31 -9.52 5.51
C LYS A 266 29.98 -10.61 6.34
N ASP A 267 29.27 -11.72 6.61
CA ASP A 267 29.67 -12.78 7.52
C ASP A 267 29.91 -12.27 8.96
N ASP A 268 29.20 -11.22 9.37
CA ASP A 268 29.21 -10.72 10.75
C ASP A 268 28.37 -11.64 11.65
N GLU A 269 28.81 -11.81 12.90
CA GLU A 269 28.12 -12.66 13.89
C GLU A 269 26.90 -11.97 14.54
N ARG A 270 26.81 -10.64 14.42
CA ARG A 270 25.77 -9.83 15.08
C ARG A 270 25.25 -8.71 14.20
N ILE A 271 23.95 -8.42 14.33
CA ILE A 271 23.34 -7.19 13.85
C ILE A 271 23.78 -6.06 14.78
N THR A 272 24.25 -4.95 14.21
CA THR A 272 24.76 -3.77 14.93
C THR A 272 23.97 -2.53 14.51
N LEU A 273 24.14 -1.43 15.22
CA LEU A 273 23.50 -0.16 14.87
C LEU A 273 23.89 0.32 13.45
N ASP A 274 25.15 0.11 13.05
CA ASP A 274 25.63 0.46 11.70
C ASP A 274 24.86 -0.31 10.59
N HIS A 275 24.46 -1.56 10.87
CA HIS A 275 23.64 -2.34 9.94
C HIS A 275 22.24 -1.75 9.76
N VAL A 276 21.66 -1.17 10.82
CA VAL A 276 20.37 -0.48 10.76
C VAL A 276 20.47 0.80 9.93
N ASP A 277 21.55 1.57 10.07
CA ASP A 277 21.76 2.78 9.25
C ASP A 277 21.89 2.44 7.75
N ILE A 278 22.60 1.36 7.42
CA ILE A 278 22.69 0.87 6.03
C ILE A 278 21.31 0.41 5.53
N ALA A 279 20.58 -0.35 6.34
CA ALA A 279 19.24 -0.82 6.01
C ALA A 279 18.27 0.35 5.75
N ARG A 280 18.34 1.41 6.57
CA ARG A 280 17.55 2.62 6.39
C ARG A 280 17.82 3.30 5.06
N GLN A 281 19.10 3.50 4.71
CA GLN A 281 19.48 4.09 3.42
C GLN A 281 18.98 3.24 2.25
N LYS A 282 19.03 1.91 2.37
CA LYS A 282 18.53 0.99 1.35
C LYS A 282 17.01 1.09 1.18
N LEU A 283 16.25 1.12 2.27
CA LEU A 283 14.79 1.32 2.21
C LEU A 283 14.42 2.68 1.61
N GLU A 284 15.13 3.73 1.97
CA GLU A 284 14.94 5.06 1.38
C GLU A 284 15.16 5.01 -0.15
N GLN A 285 16.21 4.32 -0.61
CA GLN A 285 16.47 4.13 -2.04
C GLN A 285 15.40 3.28 -2.76
N GLU A 286 14.97 2.17 -2.16
CA GLU A 286 13.93 1.30 -2.71
C GLU A 286 12.60 2.05 -2.86
N ARG A 287 12.20 2.81 -1.82
CA ARG A 287 10.98 3.64 -1.85
C ARG A 287 11.03 4.71 -2.93
N VAL A 288 12.19 5.33 -3.14
CA VAL A 288 12.39 6.31 -4.21
C VAL A 288 12.22 5.67 -5.60
N VAL A 289 12.76 4.47 -5.81
CA VAL A 289 12.63 3.75 -7.08
C VAL A 289 11.18 3.33 -7.35
N GLU A 290 10.50 2.76 -6.37
CA GLU A 290 9.08 2.41 -6.48
C GLU A 290 8.22 3.65 -6.72
N GLY A 291 8.46 4.72 -5.95
CA GLY A 291 7.76 6.00 -6.10
C GLY A 291 7.92 6.62 -7.49
N MET A 292 9.04 6.40 -8.19
CA MET A 292 9.20 6.81 -9.59
C MET A 292 8.42 5.91 -10.56
N ARG A 293 8.27 4.62 -10.27
CA ARG A 293 7.55 3.66 -11.13
C ARG A 293 6.03 3.82 -11.03
N GLU A 294 5.52 4.07 -9.83
CA GLU A 294 4.08 4.16 -9.53
C GLU A 294 3.46 5.53 -9.84
N LEU A 295 4.21 6.47 -10.42
CA LEU A 295 3.64 7.75 -10.83
C LEU A 295 2.49 7.56 -11.82
N THR A 296 1.57 8.53 -11.86
CA THR A 296 0.62 8.61 -12.96
C THR A 296 1.35 8.96 -14.26
N GLU A 297 0.75 8.72 -15.41
CA GLU A 297 1.33 9.10 -16.71
C GLU A 297 1.80 10.56 -16.72
N ASN A 298 0.97 11.48 -16.24
CA ASN A 298 1.35 12.90 -16.13
C ASN A 298 2.44 13.17 -15.08
N GLY A 299 2.51 12.37 -14.02
CA GLY A 299 3.62 12.38 -13.06
C GLY A 299 4.95 11.96 -13.70
N HIS A 300 4.95 10.91 -14.53
CA HIS A 300 6.14 10.49 -15.30
C HIS A 300 6.59 11.58 -16.27
N PHE A 301 5.66 12.25 -16.98
CA PHE A 301 6.03 13.37 -17.85
C PHE A 301 6.55 14.59 -17.07
N ALA A 302 6.04 14.85 -15.86
CA ALA A 302 6.57 15.90 -15.00
C ALA A 302 8.01 15.58 -14.56
N LEU A 303 8.28 14.32 -14.18
CA LEU A 303 9.64 13.86 -13.88
C LEU A 303 10.55 13.92 -15.12
N LEU A 304 10.07 13.46 -16.27
CA LEU A 304 10.79 13.51 -17.56
C LEU A 304 11.17 14.93 -17.95
N ALA A 305 10.34 15.92 -17.66
CA ALA A 305 10.67 17.33 -17.88
C ALA A 305 11.88 17.77 -17.03
N VAL A 306 11.96 17.36 -15.76
CA VAL A 306 13.12 17.65 -14.91
C VAL A 306 14.35 16.90 -15.40
N VAL A 307 14.20 15.63 -15.77
CA VAL A 307 15.28 14.79 -16.29
C VAL A 307 15.82 15.35 -17.62
N SER A 308 14.95 15.79 -18.53
CA SER A 308 15.33 16.47 -19.78
C SER A 308 16.15 17.73 -19.49
N LYS A 309 15.73 18.56 -18.53
CA LYS A 309 16.50 19.74 -18.09
C LYS A 309 17.83 19.39 -17.45
N ALA A 310 17.86 18.35 -16.61
CA ALA A 310 19.09 17.88 -15.98
C ALA A 310 20.10 17.37 -17.02
N ALA A 311 19.65 16.68 -18.08
CA ALA A 311 20.51 16.21 -19.16
C ALA A 311 21.18 17.35 -19.97
N HIS A 312 20.66 18.57 -19.88
CA HIS A 312 21.21 19.76 -20.52
C HIS A 312 21.95 20.68 -19.53
N ASP A 313 22.22 20.22 -18.30
CA ASP A 313 22.77 21.03 -17.19
C ASP A 313 21.95 22.30 -16.90
N GLU A 314 20.64 22.25 -17.13
CA GLU A 314 19.72 23.38 -16.92
C GLU A 314 19.02 23.32 -15.54
N THR A 315 19.42 22.42 -14.64
CA THR A 315 18.89 22.32 -13.26
C THR A 315 19.86 22.90 -12.22
N PRO A 316 19.38 23.50 -11.11
CA PRO A 316 17.98 23.63 -10.70
C PRO A 316 17.23 24.70 -11.52
N CYS A 317 16.03 24.38 -12.01
CA CYS A 317 15.22 25.29 -12.84
C CYS A 317 13.85 25.61 -12.27
N ARG A 318 13.27 26.73 -12.71
CA ARG A 318 11.99 27.23 -12.19
C ARG A 318 10.81 26.43 -12.75
N MET A 319 9.73 26.40 -11.97
CA MET A 319 8.43 25.82 -12.36
C MET A 319 7.96 26.22 -13.77
N ARG A 320 8.18 27.48 -14.16
CA ARG A 320 7.76 27.97 -15.49
C ARG A 320 8.50 27.26 -16.62
N ASP A 321 9.82 27.09 -16.45
CA ASP A 321 10.67 26.55 -17.50
C ASP A 321 10.49 25.02 -17.58
N LEU A 322 10.25 24.37 -16.44
CA LEU A 322 9.81 22.97 -16.36
C LEU A 322 8.44 22.73 -17.01
N TYR A 323 7.47 23.62 -16.78
CA TYR A 323 6.15 23.48 -17.40
C TYR A 323 6.22 23.61 -18.93
N GLN A 324 7.09 24.46 -19.46
CA GLN A 324 7.32 24.55 -20.92
C GLN A 324 7.95 23.27 -21.48
N GLU A 325 8.89 22.67 -20.75
CA GLU A 325 9.48 21.39 -21.10
C GLU A 325 8.45 20.26 -21.10
N TYR A 326 7.66 20.17 -20.03
CA TYR A 326 6.55 19.23 -19.88
C TYR A 326 5.57 19.33 -21.05
N LEU A 327 5.11 20.54 -21.40
CA LEU A 327 4.21 20.74 -22.53
C LEU A 327 4.82 20.25 -23.84
N ARG A 328 6.12 20.47 -24.07
CA ARG A 328 6.80 20.00 -25.28
C ARG A 328 6.81 18.47 -25.34
N LEU A 329 7.14 17.82 -24.23
CA LEU A 329 7.20 16.36 -24.11
C LEU A 329 5.82 15.73 -24.30
N CYS A 330 4.78 16.24 -23.61
CA CYS A 330 3.41 15.76 -23.79
C CYS A 330 2.94 15.89 -25.25
N ASN A 331 3.19 17.06 -25.87
CA ASN A 331 2.84 17.28 -27.28
C ASN A 331 3.57 16.31 -28.22
N SER A 332 4.85 16.01 -27.95
CA SER A 332 5.62 15.06 -28.76
C SER A 332 5.14 13.61 -28.62
N ALA A 333 4.56 13.27 -27.47
CA ALA A 333 4.03 11.95 -27.18
C ALA A 333 2.52 11.80 -27.46
N GLY A 334 1.82 12.88 -27.84
CA GLY A 334 0.37 12.85 -28.05
C GLY A 334 -0.47 12.72 -26.78
N ILE A 335 0.08 13.14 -25.64
CA ILE A 335 -0.60 13.11 -24.33
C ILE A 335 -1.25 14.46 -24.05
N ASP A 336 -2.47 14.44 -23.50
CA ASP A 336 -3.18 15.65 -23.09
C ASP A 336 -2.52 16.25 -21.84
N PRO A 337 -1.96 17.48 -21.92
CA PRO A 337 -1.23 18.07 -20.82
C PRO A 337 -2.16 18.57 -19.71
N LEU A 338 -1.72 18.40 -18.46
CA LEU A 338 -2.37 19.01 -17.31
C LEU A 338 -2.07 20.50 -17.22
N ALA A 339 -2.96 21.21 -16.50
CA ALA A 339 -2.71 22.60 -16.14
C ALA A 339 -1.48 22.74 -15.24
N GLN A 340 -0.80 23.88 -15.34
CA GLN A 340 0.42 24.17 -14.58
C GLN A 340 0.30 23.92 -13.06
N ARG A 341 -0.88 24.18 -12.48
CA ARG A 341 -1.13 23.93 -11.05
C ARG A 341 -1.06 22.44 -10.69
N SER A 342 -1.61 21.56 -11.54
CA SER A 342 -1.56 20.11 -11.30
C SER A 342 -0.15 19.57 -11.48
N VAL A 343 0.61 20.07 -12.47
CA VAL A 343 2.03 19.73 -12.63
C VAL A 343 2.84 20.17 -11.41
N HIS A 344 2.53 21.33 -10.83
CA HIS A 344 3.16 21.77 -9.58
C HIS A 344 2.89 20.81 -8.41
N ASN A 345 1.67 20.24 -8.33
CA ASN A 345 1.36 19.22 -7.34
C ASN A 345 2.24 17.98 -7.55
N HIS A 346 2.33 17.46 -8.79
CA HIS A 346 3.23 16.34 -9.09
C HIS A 346 4.69 16.61 -8.72
N LEU A 347 5.24 17.80 -9.02
CA LEU A 347 6.60 18.15 -8.60
C LEU A 347 6.73 18.25 -7.07
N SER A 348 5.67 18.65 -6.37
CA SER A 348 5.64 18.70 -4.92
C SER A 348 5.61 17.29 -4.32
N ASP A 349 4.86 16.38 -4.93
CA ASP A 349 4.78 14.96 -4.56
C ASP A 349 6.13 14.27 -4.80
N LEU A 350 6.74 14.49 -5.96
CA LEU A 350 8.09 14.01 -6.28
C LEU A 350 9.14 14.53 -5.30
N ARG A 351 9.02 15.78 -4.83
CA ARG A 351 9.87 16.31 -3.77
C ARG A 351 9.61 15.62 -2.43
N MET A 352 8.34 15.37 -2.09
CA MET A 352 7.98 14.65 -0.87
C MET A 352 8.51 13.22 -0.85
N LEU A 353 8.57 12.57 -2.02
CA LEU A 353 9.17 11.25 -2.20
C LEU A 353 10.70 11.25 -2.15
N GLY A 354 11.35 12.43 -2.14
CA GLY A 354 12.81 12.54 -2.20
C GLY A 354 13.39 12.30 -3.59
N ILE A 355 12.57 12.35 -4.64
CA ILE A 355 13.02 12.23 -6.04
C ILE A 355 13.58 13.56 -6.52
N LEU A 356 12.97 14.67 -6.08
CA LEU A 356 13.37 16.03 -6.43
C LEU A 356 13.79 16.81 -5.19
N SER A 357 14.76 17.70 -5.36
CA SER A 357 15.07 18.75 -4.40
C SER A 357 14.46 20.06 -4.88
N ALA A 358 14.10 20.94 -3.94
CA ALA A 358 13.62 22.28 -4.27
C ALA A 358 14.34 23.34 -3.45
N GLU A 359 14.91 24.33 -4.14
CA GLU A 359 15.56 25.48 -3.52
C GLU A 359 14.60 26.66 -3.47
N GLU A 360 14.29 27.14 -2.25
CA GLU A 360 13.55 28.38 -2.06
C GLU A 360 14.45 29.58 -2.38
N ASN A 361 14.14 30.27 -3.49
CA ASN A 361 14.84 31.46 -3.90
C ASN A 361 14.08 32.71 -3.45
N ARG A 362 14.64 33.41 -2.46
CA ARG A 362 14.06 34.65 -1.91
C ARG A 362 14.54 35.85 -2.70
N THR A 363 13.65 36.43 -3.53
CA THR A 363 13.98 37.61 -4.34
C THR A 363 13.15 38.81 -3.92
N GLY A 364 13.40 39.35 -2.73
CA GLY A 364 12.86 40.64 -2.24
C GLY A 364 11.43 40.96 -2.75
N SER A 365 11.28 42.10 -3.44
CA SER A 365 9.98 42.64 -3.90
C SER A 365 9.22 41.80 -4.94
N ARG A 366 9.77 40.68 -5.44
CA ARG A 366 9.20 39.87 -6.55
C ARG A 366 8.59 38.53 -6.10
N GLY A 367 8.57 38.27 -4.79
CA GLY A 367 8.03 37.03 -4.22
C GLY A 367 9.05 35.87 -4.20
N ASN A 368 8.69 34.82 -3.46
CA ASN A 368 9.50 33.60 -3.37
C ASN A 368 9.16 32.70 -4.55
N TYR A 369 10.18 32.03 -5.13
CA TYR A 369 9.98 30.99 -6.14
C TYR A 369 10.81 29.77 -5.80
N TYR A 370 10.37 28.61 -6.28
CA TYR A 370 11.11 27.35 -6.16
C TYR A 370 11.83 27.03 -7.47
N SER A 371 13.07 26.58 -7.36
CA SER A 371 13.79 25.90 -8.42
C SER A 371 13.94 24.43 -8.06
N TYR A 372 13.78 23.52 -9.02
CA TYR A 372 13.80 22.07 -8.81
C TYR A 372 14.98 21.42 -9.52
N ALA A 373 15.55 20.39 -8.90
CA ALA A 373 16.56 19.51 -9.46
C ALA A 373 16.29 18.05 -9.03
N LEU A 374 16.95 17.09 -9.68
CA LEU A 374 16.95 15.70 -9.21
C LEU A 374 17.69 15.62 -7.88
N ASP A 375 17.11 14.92 -6.90
CA ASP A 375 17.79 14.53 -5.65
C ASP A 375 18.29 13.07 -5.71
N VAL A 376 18.06 12.42 -6.86
CA VAL A 376 18.42 11.03 -7.16
C VAL A 376 19.42 10.99 -8.32
N PRO A 377 20.20 9.90 -8.46
CA PRO A 377 21.06 9.74 -9.62
C PRO A 377 20.27 9.81 -10.93
N PHE A 378 20.79 10.57 -11.90
CA PHE A 378 20.18 10.72 -13.23
C PHE A 378 19.90 9.37 -13.91
N SER A 379 20.83 8.41 -13.77
CA SER A 379 20.69 7.06 -14.29
C SER A 379 19.48 6.32 -13.70
N SER A 380 19.24 6.44 -12.39
CA SER A 380 18.11 5.81 -11.71
C SER A 380 16.77 6.37 -12.17
N ALA A 381 16.67 7.70 -12.33
CA ALA A 381 15.47 8.33 -12.88
C ALA A 381 15.22 7.92 -14.34
N MET A 382 16.28 7.83 -15.15
CA MET A 382 16.17 7.39 -16.55
C MET A 382 15.77 5.92 -16.70
N GLU A 383 16.28 5.03 -15.84
CA GLU A 383 15.90 3.62 -15.81
C GLU A 383 14.42 3.47 -15.46
N ALA A 384 13.96 4.11 -14.37
CA ALA A 384 12.55 4.08 -13.97
C ALA A 384 11.61 4.62 -15.05
N LEU A 385 11.99 5.70 -15.74
CA LEU A 385 11.19 6.25 -16.86
C LEU A 385 11.19 5.34 -18.09
N SER A 386 12.27 4.61 -18.37
CA SER A 386 12.35 3.69 -19.52
C SER A 386 11.52 2.43 -19.32
N ASP A 387 11.42 1.96 -18.08
CA ASP A 387 10.60 0.79 -17.75
C ASP A 387 9.10 1.05 -17.97
N VAL A 388 8.66 2.31 -17.88
CA VAL A 388 7.24 2.68 -17.86
C VAL A 388 6.79 3.41 -19.13
N LEU A 389 7.58 4.37 -19.62
CA LEU A 389 7.25 5.12 -20.83
C LEU A 389 7.75 4.37 -22.06
N ALA A 390 6.84 3.95 -22.95
CA ALA A 390 7.17 3.44 -24.28
C ALA A 390 7.63 4.56 -25.24
N LEU A 391 8.62 5.35 -24.81
CA LEU A 391 9.17 6.53 -25.48
C LEU A 391 10.66 6.37 -25.80
N ASP A 392 11.03 5.21 -26.35
CA ASP A 392 12.43 4.83 -26.61
C ASP A 392 13.23 5.93 -27.34
N SER A 393 12.64 6.58 -28.33
CA SER A 393 13.34 7.62 -29.12
C SER A 393 13.63 8.89 -28.32
N VAL A 394 12.71 9.32 -27.44
CA VAL A 394 12.88 10.54 -26.62
C VAL A 394 13.87 10.27 -25.50
N LEU A 395 13.78 9.09 -24.87
CA LEU A 395 14.70 8.67 -23.82
C LEU A 395 16.11 8.46 -24.36
N ASP A 396 16.26 7.91 -25.57
CA ASP A 396 17.57 7.74 -26.22
C ASP A 396 18.22 9.08 -26.59
N GLU A 397 17.44 10.09 -27.00
CA GLU A 397 17.96 11.45 -27.23
C GLU A 397 18.46 12.08 -25.93
N ILE A 398 17.67 11.98 -24.85
CA ILE A 398 18.05 12.50 -23.53
C ILE A 398 19.35 11.82 -23.02
N ARG A 399 19.49 10.50 -23.17
CA ARG A 399 20.74 9.78 -22.82
C ARG A 399 21.96 10.25 -23.61
N LYS A 400 21.78 10.50 -24.92
CA LYS A 400 22.87 11.01 -25.79
C LYS A 400 23.32 12.41 -25.39
N THR A 401 22.40 13.28 -25.00
CA THR A 401 22.74 14.63 -24.54
C THR A 401 23.51 14.59 -23.23
N ALA A 402 23.07 13.80 -22.24
CA ALA A 402 23.74 13.68 -20.95
C ALA A 402 25.19 13.16 -21.09
N THR A 403 25.41 12.13 -21.91
CA THR A 403 26.76 11.58 -22.17
C THR A 403 27.69 12.54 -22.91
N GLN A 404 27.16 13.49 -23.67
CA GLN A 404 27.95 14.54 -24.32
C GLN A 404 28.33 15.67 -23.35
N ALA A 405 27.46 15.98 -22.39
CA ALA A 405 27.72 16.96 -21.33
C ALA A 405 28.82 16.48 -20.37
N GLU A 406 28.83 15.19 -19.98
CA GLU A 406 29.88 14.62 -19.10
C GLU A 406 31.28 14.55 -19.76
N ALA A 407 31.36 14.59 -21.09
CA ALA A 407 32.60 14.49 -21.84
C ALA A 407 33.24 15.87 -22.17
N ALA A 408 32.55 16.97 -21.88
CA ALA A 408 32.96 18.35 -22.13
C ALA A 408 33.45 19.02 -20.84
#